data_AF-A0A4Y9QZM8-F1
#
_entry.id   AF-A0A4Y9QZM8-F1
#
_cell.length_a   1.000
_cell.length_b   1.000
_cell.length_c   1.000
_cell.angle_alpha   90.00
_cell.angle_beta   90.00
_cell.angle_gamma   90.00
#
_symmetry.space_group_name_H-M   'P 1'
#
loop_
_entity.id
_entity.type
_entity.pdbx_description
1 polymer ?
#
loop_
_entity_poly.entity_id
_entity_poly.type
_entity_poly.pdbx_seq_one_letter_code
_entity_poly.pdbx_strand_id
1 'polypeptide(L)'
;MRADRILAAGAAGVLLLGLTGCSGAASQPQSVTVDYTIDGDAKSADVAIPGLACQTLGERVFYSTTAARNGDDPLPFVANADGGSYESVIVTLQVTDDLWFTSGKPFTATEDGVSFDGVVGGVGPLDDSGLPTVALDGAATLTGDLDCTEKK
;
A
#
# COMPACT_ATOMS: atom_id res chain seq x y z
N MET A 1 -14.15 69.38 17.06
CA MET A 1 -12.74 69.62 16.70
C MET A 1 -12.22 68.38 15.99
N ARG A 2 -11.40 68.62 14.96
CA ARG A 2 -10.76 67.66 14.05
C ARG A 2 -9.60 66.89 14.70
N ALA A 3 -9.18 65.88 13.93
CA ALA A 3 -7.84 65.29 13.79
C ALA A 3 -7.57 64.05 14.63
N ASP A 4 -7.57 62.84 14.04
CA ASP A 4 -6.58 62.27 13.10
C ASP A 4 -5.27 61.87 13.79
N ARG A 5 -5.06 60.55 14.01
CA ARG A 5 -3.77 59.83 13.98
C ARG A 5 -4.05 58.34 13.66
N ILE A 6 -3.85 57.87 12.43
CA ILE A 6 -2.61 57.39 11.77
C ILE A 6 -2.34 55.90 12.02
N LEU A 7 -2.55 55.15 10.93
CA LEU A 7 -1.80 54.02 10.32
C LEU A 7 -1.13 52.91 11.18
N ALA A 8 -1.55 51.69 10.81
CA ALA A 8 -0.76 50.58 10.27
C ALA A 8 0.34 49.91 11.11
N ALA A 9 0.13 48.64 11.42
CA ALA A 9 1.09 47.54 11.30
C ALA A 9 0.27 46.24 11.42
N GLY A 10 0.13 45.44 10.37
CA GLY A 10 1.18 44.51 10.00
C GLY A 10 0.92 43.17 10.69
N ALA A 11 -0.17 42.48 10.34
CA ALA A 11 -0.27 41.06 10.61
C ALA A 11 0.21 40.34 9.34
N ALA A 12 1.50 40.01 9.35
CA ALA A 12 2.07 39.02 8.45
C ALA A 12 1.27 37.72 8.65
N GLY A 13 0.27 37.51 7.78
CA GLY A 13 -0.41 36.24 7.66
C GLY A 13 0.62 35.25 7.17
N VAL A 14 1.11 34.44 8.10
CA VAL A 14 1.95 33.28 7.83
C VAL A 14 1.24 32.48 6.74
N LEU A 15 1.76 32.55 5.52
CA LEU A 15 1.54 31.53 4.50
C LEU A 15 2.13 30.25 5.08
N LEU A 16 1.31 29.52 5.83
CA LEU A 16 1.50 28.10 6.05
C LEU A 16 1.48 27.49 4.65
N LEU A 17 2.66 27.37 4.05
CA LEU A 17 2.93 26.41 3.00
C LEU A 17 2.54 25.06 3.60
N GLY A 18 1.29 24.67 3.35
CA GLY A 18 0.81 23.35 3.61
C GLY A 18 1.72 22.42 2.82
N LEU A 19 2.67 21.81 3.54
CA LEU A 19 3.19 20.53 3.13
C LEU A 19 1.96 19.63 3.04
N THR A 20 1.45 19.43 1.83
CA THR A 20 0.55 18.33 1.48
C THR A 20 1.35 17.03 1.61
N GLY A 21 1.84 16.77 2.80
CA GLY A 21 2.46 15.51 3.18
C GLY A 21 1.33 14.65 3.71
N CYS A 22 1.00 13.60 2.95
CA CYS A 22 0.07 12.53 3.30
C CYS A 22 0.08 12.26 4.81
N SER A 23 -0.89 12.83 5.50
CA SER A 23 -1.26 12.53 6.88
C SER A 23 -2.76 12.26 6.90
N GLY A 24 -3.20 11.43 5.96
CA GLY A 24 -4.48 10.75 6.06
C GLY A 24 -4.39 9.76 7.21
N ALA A 25 -5.39 9.75 8.09
CA ALA A 25 -5.57 8.65 9.02
C ALA A 25 -5.52 7.32 8.24
N ALA A 26 -4.91 6.28 8.83
CA ALA A 26 -4.92 4.94 8.26
C ALA A 26 -6.34 4.60 7.77
N SER A 27 -6.46 4.10 6.55
CA SER A 27 -7.76 3.71 6.01
C SER A 27 -8.40 2.62 6.87
N GLN A 28 -9.72 2.50 6.77
CA GLN A 28 -10.47 1.43 7.44
C GLN A 28 -10.01 0.04 6.98
N PRO A 29 -10.32 -1.03 7.75
CA PRO A 29 -10.06 -2.38 7.31
C PRO A 29 -10.66 -2.66 5.93
N GLN A 30 -9.84 -3.17 5.03
CA GLN A 30 -10.17 -3.52 3.65
C GLN A 30 -9.71 -4.95 3.37
N SER A 31 -9.99 -5.49 2.20
CA SER A 31 -9.57 -6.85 1.85
C SER A 31 -9.21 -6.98 0.38
N VAL A 32 -8.30 -7.90 0.11
CA VAL A 32 -7.96 -8.37 -1.23
C VAL A 32 -8.13 -9.89 -1.27
N THR A 33 -8.39 -10.43 -2.45
CA THR A 33 -8.57 -11.87 -2.65
C THR A 33 -7.39 -12.44 -3.40
N VAL A 34 -6.86 -13.56 -2.91
CA VAL A 34 -5.85 -14.36 -3.60
C VAL A 34 -6.44 -15.71 -3.97
N ASP A 35 -6.50 -15.98 -5.27
CA ASP A 35 -6.84 -17.29 -5.83
C ASP A 35 -5.56 -18.05 -6.15
N TYR A 36 -5.46 -19.31 -5.72
CA TYR A 36 -4.26 -20.12 -5.89
C TYR A 36 -4.58 -21.63 -5.83
N THR A 37 -3.70 -22.46 -6.36
CA THR A 37 -3.84 -23.93 -6.39
C THR A 37 -2.67 -24.60 -5.70
N ILE A 38 -2.93 -25.44 -4.69
CA ILE A 38 -1.90 -26.26 -4.04
C ILE A 38 -2.31 -27.72 -4.16
N ASP A 39 -1.38 -28.57 -4.60
CA ASP A 39 -1.59 -30.01 -4.77
C ASP A 39 -2.80 -30.38 -5.67
N GLY A 40 -3.16 -29.49 -6.59
CA GLY A 40 -4.30 -29.65 -7.50
C GLY A 40 -5.65 -29.14 -6.94
N ASP A 41 -5.68 -28.71 -5.68
CA ASP A 41 -6.87 -28.12 -5.07
C ASP A 41 -6.87 -26.60 -5.20
N ALA A 42 -7.88 -26.06 -5.89
CA ALA A 42 -8.10 -24.63 -5.99
C ALA A 42 -8.59 -24.05 -4.65
N LYS A 43 -8.01 -22.91 -4.25
CA LYS A 43 -8.26 -22.19 -3.01
C LYS A 43 -8.43 -20.70 -3.31
N SER A 44 -9.20 -20.04 -2.45
CA SER A 44 -9.38 -18.59 -2.42
C SER A 44 -9.19 -18.13 -0.99
N ALA A 45 -8.42 -17.07 -0.80
CA ALA A 45 -8.18 -16.45 0.50
C ALA A 45 -8.51 -14.96 0.45
N ASP A 46 -9.48 -14.54 1.27
CA ASP A 46 -9.77 -13.13 1.50
C ASP A 46 -8.85 -12.62 2.61
N VAL A 47 -7.84 -11.84 2.23
CA VAL A 47 -6.83 -11.31 3.13
C VAL A 47 -7.25 -9.93 3.60
N ALA A 48 -7.46 -9.80 4.92
CA ALA A 48 -7.79 -8.53 5.55
C ALA A 48 -6.54 -7.63 5.67
N ILE A 49 -6.66 -6.40 5.18
CA ILE A 49 -5.71 -5.32 5.36
C ILE A 49 -6.31 -4.38 6.43
N PRO A 50 -5.86 -4.42 7.69
CA PRO A 50 -6.50 -3.69 8.79
C PRO A 50 -6.44 -2.17 8.66
N GLY A 51 -5.55 -1.68 7.81
CA GLY A 51 -5.47 -0.31 7.35
C GLY A 51 -4.30 -0.17 6.39
N LEU A 52 -4.35 0.87 5.55
CA LEU A 52 -3.35 1.14 4.53
C LEU A 52 -2.65 2.48 4.80
N ALA A 53 -1.32 2.46 4.74
CA ALA A 53 -0.48 3.64 4.68
C ALA A 53 0.10 3.78 3.28
N CYS A 54 0.06 5.02 2.76
CA CYS A 54 0.54 5.34 1.43
C CYS A 54 1.57 6.45 1.49
N GLN A 55 2.67 6.27 0.76
CA GLN A 55 3.77 7.21 0.73
C GLN A 55 4.26 7.41 -0.70
N THR A 56 4.30 8.65 -1.14
CA THR A 56 4.86 9.02 -2.45
C THR A 56 6.28 9.55 -2.26
N LEU A 57 7.26 8.94 -2.94
CA LEU A 57 8.66 9.35 -2.92
C LEU A 57 9.13 9.56 -4.36
N GLY A 58 9.15 10.81 -4.81
CA GLY A 58 9.39 11.16 -6.20
C GLY A 58 8.27 10.62 -7.08
N GLU A 59 8.61 9.79 -8.07
CA GLU A 59 7.63 9.13 -8.96
C GLU A 59 7.12 7.81 -8.40
N ARG A 60 7.67 7.31 -7.28
CA ARG A 60 7.30 6.01 -6.71
C ARG A 60 6.20 6.17 -5.67
N VAL A 61 5.21 5.28 -5.70
CA VAL A 61 4.20 5.16 -4.65
C VAL A 61 4.39 3.84 -3.91
N PHE A 62 4.43 3.93 -2.59
CA PHE A 62 4.56 2.80 -1.68
C PHE A 62 3.28 2.65 -0.88
N TYR A 63 2.82 1.41 -0.76
CA TYR A 63 1.65 1.00 0.00
C TYR A 63 2.12 -0.03 1.04
N SER A 64 1.74 0.15 2.28
CA SER A 64 2.00 -0.83 3.33
C SER A 64 0.83 -0.91 4.30
N THR A 65 0.64 -2.08 4.88
CA THR A 65 -0.34 -2.22 5.96
C THR A 65 0.09 -1.47 7.21
N THR A 66 -0.90 -0.94 7.94
CA THR A 66 -0.70 -0.32 9.27
C THR A 66 -0.76 -1.32 10.42
N ALA A 67 -0.73 -2.62 10.14
CA ALA A 67 -0.67 -3.66 11.17
C ALA A 67 0.55 -3.45 12.08
N ALA A 68 0.37 -3.74 13.37
CA ALA A 68 1.48 -3.70 14.31
C ALA A 68 2.52 -4.76 13.94
N ARG A 69 3.79 -4.38 13.96
CA ARG A 69 4.90 -5.27 13.64
C ARG A 69 5.44 -5.93 14.90
N ASN A 70 5.56 -7.26 14.89
CA ASN A 70 6.19 -8.01 15.98
C ASN A 70 7.67 -8.21 15.65
N GLY A 71 8.55 -7.44 16.31
CA GLY A 71 9.99 -7.57 16.11
C GLY A 71 10.39 -7.39 14.63
N ASP A 72 11.09 -8.39 14.09
CA ASP A 72 11.66 -8.37 12.75
C ASP A 72 10.75 -9.01 11.68
N ASP A 73 9.56 -9.50 12.04
CA ASP A 73 8.64 -10.18 11.13
C ASP A 73 8.36 -9.33 9.88
N PRO A 74 8.26 -9.93 8.68
CA PRO A 74 7.90 -9.21 7.47
C PRO A 74 6.53 -8.54 7.61
N LEU A 75 6.36 -7.37 6.98
CA LEU A 75 5.05 -6.71 6.96
C LEU A 75 4.05 -7.56 6.15
N PRO A 76 2.82 -7.80 6.65
CA PRO A 76 1.88 -8.70 5.99
C PRO A 76 1.35 -8.18 4.66
N PHE A 77 1.56 -6.90 4.35
CA PHE A 77 1.31 -6.35 3.03
C PHE A 77 2.26 -5.19 2.73
N VAL A 78 2.91 -5.27 1.57
CA VAL A 78 3.67 -4.19 0.94
C VAL A 78 3.44 -4.26 -0.57
N ALA A 79 3.21 -3.11 -1.18
CA ALA A 79 3.23 -2.96 -2.63
C ALA A 79 3.96 -1.67 -3.01
N ASN A 80 4.63 -1.66 -4.16
CA ASN A 80 5.17 -0.42 -4.71
C ASN A 80 5.05 -0.40 -6.23
N ALA A 81 4.83 0.79 -6.77
CA ALA A 81 4.82 1.04 -8.21
C ALA A 81 5.65 2.28 -8.50
N ASP A 82 6.44 2.22 -9.56
CA ASP A 82 7.17 3.39 -10.05
C ASP A 82 6.31 4.05 -11.12
N GLY A 83 6.10 5.36 -11.01
CA GLY A 83 5.17 6.18 -11.81
C GLY A 83 5.50 6.30 -13.30
N GLY A 84 6.30 5.38 -13.85
CA GLY A 84 6.68 5.36 -15.25
C GLY A 84 7.45 4.12 -15.70
N SER A 85 7.95 3.26 -14.78
CA SER A 85 8.60 2.01 -15.14
C SER A 85 8.14 0.85 -14.25
N TYR A 86 7.72 -0.25 -14.86
CA TYR A 86 7.31 -1.45 -14.12
C TYR A 86 8.51 -2.31 -13.65
N GLU A 87 9.72 -1.75 -13.66
CA GLU A 87 10.96 -2.51 -13.48
C GLU A 87 11.30 -2.84 -12.02
N SER A 88 10.66 -2.18 -11.06
CA SER A 88 10.81 -2.52 -9.64
C SER A 88 9.50 -2.65 -8.86
N VAL A 89 8.42 -3.05 -9.55
CA VAL A 89 7.14 -3.38 -8.91
C VAL A 89 7.31 -4.64 -8.06
N ILE A 90 6.98 -4.56 -6.78
CA ILE A 90 6.90 -5.72 -5.89
C ILE A 90 5.57 -5.64 -5.16
N VAL A 91 4.80 -6.71 -5.21
CA VAL A 91 3.69 -6.98 -4.29
C VAL A 91 4.11 -8.15 -3.42
N THR A 92 3.99 -7.98 -2.12
CA THR A 92 4.15 -9.04 -1.12
C THR A 92 2.97 -8.99 -0.18
N LEU A 93 2.24 -10.10 -0.05
CA LEU A 93 1.02 -10.22 0.76
C LEU A 93 1.03 -11.56 1.51
N GLN A 94 0.84 -11.53 2.81
CA GLN A 94 0.68 -12.74 3.61
C GLN A 94 -0.71 -13.32 3.41
N VAL A 95 -0.80 -14.55 2.92
CA VAL A 95 -2.06 -15.28 2.65
C VAL A 95 -2.46 -16.12 3.87
N THR A 96 -1.49 -16.80 4.46
CA THR A 96 -1.60 -17.53 5.74
C THR A 96 -0.30 -17.35 6.52
N ASP A 97 -0.21 -17.90 7.73
CA ASP A 97 1.01 -17.81 8.56
C ASP A 97 2.29 -18.18 7.78
N ASP A 98 2.23 -19.27 7.00
CA ASP A 98 3.38 -19.79 6.25
C ASP A 98 3.40 -19.47 4.74
N LEU A 99 2.36 -18.82 4.19
CA LEU A 99 2.21 -18.63 2.75
C LEU A 99 2.09 -17.17 2.37
N TRP A 100 2.83 -16.80 1.33
CA TRP A 100 2.92 -15.44 0.84
C TRP A 100 2.66 -15.40 -0.65
N PHE A 101 1.80 -14.48 -1.07
CA PHE A 101 1.66 -14.09 -2.45
C PHE A 101 2.74 -13.06 -2.78
N THR A 102 3.45 -13.28 -3.87
CA THR A 102 4.50 -12.39 -4.36
C THR A 102 4.33 -12.16 -5.86
N SER A 103 4.45 -10.91 -6.30
CA SER A 103 4.38 -10.59 -7.72
C SER A 103 5.29 -9.44 -8.09
N GLY A 104 5.94 -9.57 -9.24
CA GLY A 104 6.62 -8.46 -9.93
C GLY A 104 5.83 -7.95 -11.14
N LYS A 105 4.52 -8.24 -11.21
CA LYS A 105 3.67 -7.86 -12.34
C LYS A 105 3.04 -6.49 -12.11
N PRO A 106 2.73 -5.75 -13.20
CA PRO A 106 2.07 -4.46 -13.11
C PRO A 106 0.70 -4.54 -12.41
N PHE A 107 0.35 -3.46 -11.74
CA PHE A 107 -0.96 -3.19 -11.17
C PHE A 107 -1.27 -1.70 -11.28
N THR A 108 -2.51 -1.30 -10.97
CA THR A 108 -2.90 0.12 -11.02
C THR A 108 -2.58 0.80 -9.70
N ALA A 109 -1.77 1.86 -9.77
CA ALA A 109 -1.28 2.60 -8.62
C ALA A 109 -1.61 4.10 -8.75
N THR A 110 -2.05 4.72 -7.66
CA THR A 110 -2.33 6.16 -7.56
C THR A 110 -1.88 6.69 -6.19
N GLU A 111 -1.79 8.01 -6.02
CA GLU A 111 -1.48 8.58 -4.70
C GLU A 111 -2.55 8.27 -3.63
N ASP A 112 -3.77 7.94 -4.06
CA ASP A 112 -4.93 7.73 -3.19
C ASP A 112 -5.27 6.23 -2.97
N GLY A 113 -4.59 5.31 -3.65
CA GLY A 113 -4.90 3.89 -3.53
C GLY A 113 -4.26 3.02 -4.60
N VAL A 114 -4.51 1.72 -4.49
CA VAL A 114 -4.00 0.67 -5.37
C VAL A 114 -5.14 -0.27 -5.78
N SER A 115 -5.10 -0.73 -7.02
CA SER A 115 -6.06 -1.66 -7.60
C SER A 115 -5.35 -2.82 -8.27
N PHE A 116 -5.78 -4.03 -7.92
CA PHE A 116 -5.31 -5.29 -8.47
C PHE A 116 -6.46 -5.95 -9.24
N ASP A 117 -6.26 -6.19 -10.53
CA ASP A 117 -7.22 -6.86 -11.39
C ASP A 117 -6.60 -8.15 -11.93
N GLY A 118 -6.69 -9.23 -11.14
CA GLY A 118 -6.11 -10.53 -11.50
C GLY A 118 -4.59 -10.50 -11.70
N VAL A 119 -3.87 -9.78 -10.83
CA VAL A 119 -2.41 -9.65 -10.92
C VAL A 119 -1.79 -11.02 -10.68
N VAL A 120 -1.12 -11.54 -11.71
CA VAL A 120 -0.49 -12.87 -11.65
C VAL A 120 0.77 -12.82 -10.79
N GLY A 121 0.93 -13.79 -9.90
CA GLY A 121 2.08 -13.94 -9.03
C GLY A 121 2.29 -15.40 -8.61
N GLY A 122 3.14 -15.58 -7.61
CA GLY A 122 3.40 -16.86 -6.99
C GLY A 122 2.96 -16.90 -5.54
N VAL A 123 2.38 -18.03 -5.09
CA VAL A 123 2.13 -18.32 -3.68
C VAL A 123 3.14 -19.36 -3.19
N GLY A 124 3.85 -19.06 -2.10
CA GLY A 124 4.80 -19.97 -1.46
C GLY A 124 5.38 -19.39 -0.17
N PRO A 125 6.27 -20.14 0.52
CA PRO A 125 6.91 -19.65 1.72
C PRO A 125 8.01 -18.63 1.40
N LEU A 126 8.27 -17.74 2.37
CA LEU A 126 9.48 -16.91 2.39
C LEU A 126 10.61 -17.67 3.11
N ASP A 127 11.86 -17.33 2.81
CA ASP A 127 13.01 -17.78 3.59
C ASP A 127 13.20 -16.94 4.87
N ASP A 128 14.18 -17.31 5.69
CA ASP A 128 14.51 -16.61 6.95
C ASP A 128 14.91 -15.13 6.75
N SER A 129 15.19 -14.71 5.50
CA SER A 129 15.48 -13.32 5.16
C SER A 129 14.26 -12.56 4.64
N GLY A 130 13.08 -13.19 4.61
CA GLY A 130 11.84 -12.61 4.09
C GLY A 130 11.79 -12.57 2.57
N LEU A 131 12.62 -13.37 1.88
CA LEU A 131 12.65 -13.43 0.42
C LEU A 131 11.83 -14.62 -0.09
N PRO A 132 11.16 -14.51 -1.24
CA PRO A 132 10.38 -15.61 -1.80
C PRO A 132 11.27 -16.81 -2.11
N THR A 133 10.84 -18.01 -1.72
CA THR A 133 11.49 -19.26 -2.11
C THR A 133 10.88 -19.81 -3.42
N VAL A 134 10.71 -21.13 -3.53
CA VAL A 134 10.01 -21.74 -4.67
C VAL A 134 8.51 -21.60 -4.47
N ALA A 135 7.82 -21.01 -5.44
CA ALA A 135 6.37 -20.93 -5.42
C ALA A 135 5.74 -22.33 -5.51
N LEU A 136 4.78 -22.60 -4.64
CA LEU A 136 3.92 -23.78 -4.68
C LEU A 136 2.88 -23.65 -5.81
N ASP A 137 2.44 -22.42 -6.06
CA ASP A 137 1.67 -22.03 -7.24
C ASP A 137 2.35 -20.83 -7.91
N GLY A 138 2.72 -20.96 -9.19
CA GLY A 138 3.32 -19.86 -9.97
C GLY A 138 2.32 -19.08 -10.83
N ALA A 139 1.03 -19.40 -10.75
CA ALA A 139 -0.05 -18.80 -11.53
C ALA A 139 -1.19 -18.26 -10.64
N ALA A 140 -0.92 -18.04 -9.36
CA ALA A 140 -1.86 -17.42 -8.44
C ALA A 140 -2.24 -16.00 -8.89
N THR A 141 -3.42 -15.54 -8.53
CA THR A 141 -3.91 -14.21 -8.90
C THR A 141 -4.35 -13.41 -7.68
N LEU A 142 -3.98 -12.13 -7.65
CA LEU A 142 -4.41 -11.16 -6.66
C LEU A 142 -5.43 -10.19 -7.27
N THR A 143 -6.56 -10.01 -6.60
CA THR A 143 -7.63 -9.09 -7.01
C THR A 143 -8.13 -8.27 -5.82
N GLY A 144 -8.40 -6.99 -6.04
CA GLY A 144 -9.03 -6.12 -5.05
C GLY A 144 -8.55 -4.68 -5.13
N ASP A 145 -9.30 -3.79 -4.50
CA ASP A 145 -9.00 -2.36 -4.43
C ASP A 145 -8.71 -1.98 -2.97
N LEU A 146 -7.67 -1.18 -2.76
CA LEU A 146 -7.30 -0.64 -1.47
C LEU A 146 -7.15 0.89 -1.57
N ASP A 147 -7.92 1.61 -0.75
CA ASP A 147 -7.87 3.07 -0.65
C ASP A 147 -6.96 3.51 0.52
N CYS A 148 -6.21 4.60 0.30
CA CYS A 148 -5.31 5.23 1.28
C CYS A 148 -6.03 6.13 2.27
N THR A 149 -7.26 6.56 1.96
CA THR A 149 -8.07 7.45 2.80
C THR A 149 -9.46 6.86 3.03
N GLU A 150 -10.10 7.26 4.13
CA GLU A 150 -11.52 6.91 4.33
C GLU A 150 -12.38 7.55 3.23
N LYS A 151 -13.08 6.72 2.45
CA LYS A 151 -14.19 7.20 1.61
C LYS A 151 -15.27 7.75 2.54
N LYS A 152 -15.40 9.09 2.57
CA LYS A 152 -16.47 9.80 3.30
C LYS A 152 -17.85 9.54 2.70
#